data_AF-A0A7V2T5K9-F1
#
_entry.id   AF-A0A7V2T5K9-F1
#
_cell.length_a   1.000
_cell.length_b   1.000
_cell.length_c   1.000
_cell.angle_alpha   90.00
_cell.angle_beta   90.00
_cell.angle_gamma   90.00
#
_symmetry.space_group_name_H-M   'P 1'
#
loop_
_entity.id
_entity.type
_entity.pdbx_description
1 polymer ?
#
loop_
_entity_poly.entity_id
_entity_poly.type
_entity_poly.pdbx_seq_one_letter_code
_entity_poly.pdbx_strand_id
1 'polypeptide(L)'
;MGVRRGMATALAVGWLTWGGAAAAGDSPCPATALCATGRGEYGLLLPAGHRPGDRVGVVLFFHGWGSSAEKVLGNRKIREAVLGRGYALLAPQGLPGPESGNRGWSHQGSPHRNRDEVAFLRSVVADAVRRAPLDRDRILVSGFSAGGSMVWHLACYDRARYRAFAPIAGAFWEPLPEDCEAGPVRLLHLQGFADRVVPIEGRAIGDRWQ
;
A
#
# COMPACT_ATOMS: atom_id res chain seq x y z
N MET A 1 28.57 -67.39 41.69
CA MET A 1 28.63 -65.92 41.60
C MET A 1 28.31 -65.52 40.16
N GLY A 2 27.09 -65.05 39.91
CA GLY A 2 26.59 -64.75 38.55
C GLY A 2 26.74 -63.28 38.20
N VAL A 3 27.29 -63.00 37.02
CA VAL A 3 27.46 -61.64 36.47
C VAL A 3 26.24 -61.31 35.61
N ARG A 4 25.46 -60.30 36.00
CA ARG A 4 24.37 -59.73 35.17
C ARG A 4 24.89 -58.53 34.38
N ARG A 5 24.71 -58.57 33.06
CA ARG A 5 24.92 -57.45 32.12
C ARG A 5 23.73 -56.49 32.19
N GLY A 6 23.98 -55.20 32.40
CA GLY A 6 22.98 -54.14 32.26
C GLY A 6 23.22 -53.33 30.97
N MET A 7 22.22 -53.28 30.08
CA MET A 7 22.18 -52.39 28.93
C MET A 7 21.77 -50.98 29.39
N ALA A 8 22.54 -49.96 29.03
CA ALA A 8 22.18 -48.56 29.22
C ALA A 8 21.63 -48.00 27.89
N THR A 9 20.35 -47.63 27.90
CA THR A 9 19.65 -46.97 26.79
C THR A 9 19.87 -45.45 26.90
N ALA A 10 20.52 -44.85 25.92
CA ALA A 10 20.65 -43.39 25.80
C ALA A 10 19.39 -42.82 25.12
N LEU A 11 18.65 -41.95 25.83
CA LEU A 11 17.53 -41.18 25.28
C LEU A 11 18.07 -39.84 24.73
N ALA A 12 18.03 -39.69 23.41
CA ALA A 12 18.31 -38.41 22.75
C ALA A 12 17.08 -37.50 22.85
N VAL A 13 17.21 -36.37 23.55
CA VAL A 13 16.19 -35.32 23.60
C VAL A 13 16.35 -34.44 22.37
N GLY A 14 15.49 -34.65 21.37
CA GLY A 14 15.40 -33.79 20.18
C GLY A 14 14.70 -32.48 20.54
N TRP A 15 15.41 -31.36 20.43
CA TRP A 15 14.82 -30.03 20.52
C TRP A 15 14.13 -29.71 19.18
N LEU A 16 12.79 -29.78 19.15
CA LEU A 16 12.03 -29.21 18.04
C LEU A 16 12.09 -27.69 18.14
N THR A 17 12.88 -27.06 17.28
CA THR A 17 12.78 -25.63 17.02
C THR A 17 11.53 -25.36 16.20
N TRP A 18 10.51 -24.74 16.80
CA TRP A 18 9.39 -24.16 16.07
C TRP A 18 9.89 -22.95 15.27
N GLY A 19 10.13 -23.16 13.98
CA GLY A 19 10.26 -22.07 13.02
C GLY A 19 8.89 -21.38 12.87
N GLY A 20 8.71 -20.24 13.53
CA GLY A 20 7.57 -19.37 13.30
C GLY A 20 7.66 -18.78 11.89
N ALA A 21 6.94 -19.37 10.94
CA ALA A 21 6.66 -18.71 9.68
C ALA A 21 5.82 -17.47 9.98
N ALA A 22 6.29 -16.28 9.59
CA ALA A 22 5.49 -15.06 9.67
C ALA A 22 4.18 -15.28 8.89
N ALA A 23 3.06 -15.32 9.61
CA ALA A 23 1.76 -15.53 9.00
C ALA A 23 1.47 -14.38 8.02
N ALA A 24 1.27 -14.75 6.77
CA ALA A 24 0.71 -13.86 5.76
C ALA A 24 -0.64 -13.34 6.28
N GLY A 25 -0.86 -12.02 6.22
CA GLY A 25 -2.16 -11.43 6.54
C GLY A 25 -3.29 -12.03 5.71
N ASP A 26 -4.47 -12.20 6.32
CA ASP A 26 -5.65 -12.72 5.63
C ASP A 26 -6.26 -11.65 4.71
N SER A 27 -6.70 -12.05 3.52
CA SER A 27 -7.42 -11.19 2.57
C SER A 27 -8.92 -11.38 2.72
N PRO A 28 -9.71 -10.32 2.95
CA PRO A 28 -11.17 -10.37 2.93
C PRO A 28 -11.74 -10.27 1.50
N CYS A 29 -10.89 -10.17 0.48
CA CYS A 29 -11.29 -10.21 -0.92
C CYS A 29 -11.40 -11.67 -1.44
N PRO A 30 -12.18 -11.92 -2.50
CA PRO A 30 -12.33 -13.26 -3.08
C PRO A 30 -10.97 -13.88 -3.51
N ALA A 31 -11.00 -15.17 -3.87
CA ALA A 31 -9.81 -15.93 -4.32
C ALA A 31 -9.02 -15.30 -5.49
N THR A 32 -9.60 -14.28 -6.16
CA THR A 32 -8.99 -13.44 -7.19
C THR A 32 -8.02 -12.36 -6.66
N ALA A 33 -7.77 -12.29 -5.35
CA ALA A 33 -6.92 -11.32 -4.65
C ALA A 33 -7.42 -9.85 -4.61
N LEU A 34 -8.34 -9.45 -5.50
CA LEU A 34 -8.93 -8.10 -5.53
C LEU A 34 -10.45 -8.09 -5.31
N CYS A 35 -10.91 -7.09 -4.58
CA CYS A 35 -12.30 -6.69 -4.40
C CYS A 35 -12.71 -5.65 -5.46
N ALA A 36 -13.96 -5.70 -5.93
CA ALA A 36 -14.51 -4.75 -6.89
C ALA A 36 -15.54 -3.80 -6.26
N THR A 37 -15.56 -2.53 -6.70
CA THR A 37 -16.46 -1.48 -6.17
C THR A 37 -17.43 -0.91 -7.22
N GLY A 38 -17.42 -1.45 -8.44
CA GLY A 38 -18.11 -0.87 -9.60
C GLY A 38 -17.39 0.36 -10.20
N ARG A 39 -16.41 0.95 -9.50
CA ARG A 39 -15.55 2.04 -9.99
C ARG A 39 -14.10 1.62 -10.24
N GLY A 40 -13.79 0.35 -9.95
CA GLY A 40 -12.46 -0.22 -10.01
C GLY A 40 -12.26 -1.27 -8.92
N GLU A 41 -11.02 -1.72 -8.81
CA GLU A 41 -10.62 -2.85 -7.99
C GLU A 41 -9.58 -2.43 -6.95
N TYR A 42 -9.48 -3.21 -5.86
CA TYR A 42 -8.46 -3.01 -4.84
C TYR A 42 -8.14 -4.33 -4.14
N GLY A 43 -6.93 -4.43 -3.60
CA GLY A 43 -6.50 -5.50 -2.72
C GLY A 43 -6.51 -5.07 -1.26
N LEU A 44 -6.76 -6.01 -0.35
CA LEU A 44 -6.73 -5.75 1.10
C LEU A 44 -6.06 -6.91 1.83
N LEU A 45 -5.12 -6.61 2.71
CA LEU A 45 -4.55 -7.58 3.66
C LEU A 45 -4.68 -7.05 5.08
N LEU A 46 -5.13 -7.91 6.00
CA LEU A 46 -5.21 -7.59 7.42
C LEU A 46 -3.94 -8.05 8.17
N PRO A 47 -3.49 -7.32 9.20
CA PRO A 47 -2.40 -7.79 10.04
C PRO A 47 -2.85 -9.03 10.83
N ALA A 48 -1.92 -9.96 11.05
CA ALA A 48 -2.19 -11.12 11.90
C ALA A 48 -2.45 -10.69 13.35
N GLY A 49 -3.29 -11.44 14.05
CA GLY A 49 -3.50 -11.28 15.49
C GLY A 49 -4.33 -10.07 15.93
N HIS A 50 -5.09 -9.42 15.03
CA HIS A 50 -6.09 -8.44 15.44
C HIS A 50 -7.19 -9.14 16.27
N ARG A 51 -7.67 -8.53 17.35
CA ARG A 51 -8.71 -9.14 18.18
C ARG A 51 -10.09 -8.85 17.58
N PRO A 52 -11.10 -9.71 17.82
CA PRO A 52 -12.49 -9.37 17.57
C PRO A 52 -12.86 -8.08 18.32
N GLY A 53 -13.38 -7.08 17.60
CA GLY A 53 -13.75 -5.76 18.14
C GLY A 53 -12.70 -4.66 17.96
N ASP A 54 -11.45 -4.99 17.62
CA ASP A 54 -10.44 -3.98 17.31
C ASP A 54 -10.75 -3.29 15.97
N ARG A 55 -10.58 -1.97 15.90
CA ARG A 55 -10.51 -1.26 14.61
C ARG A 55 -9.06 -1.09 14.18
N VAL A 56 -8.75 -1.59 12.99
CA VAL A 56 -7.40 -1.64 12.43
C VAL A 56 -7.12 -0.39 11.60
N GLY A 57 -6.02 0.31 11.90
CA GLY A 57 -5.56 1.43 11.07
C GLY A 57 -5.13 0.96 9.68
N VAL A 58 -5.19 1.84 8.68
CA VAL A 58 -4.99 1.46 7.27
C VAL A 58 -3.79 2.20 6.70
N VAL A 59 -2.96 1.51 5.91
CA VAL A 59 -2.06 2.13 4.94
C VAL A 59 -2.64 1.90 3.55
N LEU A 60 -3.09 2.98 2.92
CA LEU A 60 -3.50 3.04 1.52
C LEU A 60 -2.24 3.21 0.67
N PHE A 61 -1.87 2.19 -0.12
CA PHE A 61 -0.61 2.17 -0.88
C PHE A 61 -0.83 2.15 -2.39
N PHE A 62 -0.43 3.22 -3.08
CA PHE A 62 -0.52 3.34 -4.54
C PHE A 62 0.71 2.74 -5.24
N HIS A 63 0.47 1.87 -6.21
CA HIS A 63 1.51 1.31 -7.05
C HIS A 63 2.07 2.34 -8.05
N GLY A 64 3.31 2.15 -8.50
CA GLY A 64 3.91 2.97 -9.57
C GLY A 64 3.37 2.63 -10.97
N TRP A 65 3.80 3.41 -11.97
CA TRP A 65 3.40 3.23 -13.36
C TRP A 65 3.62 1.80 -13.88
N GLY A 66 2.63 1.22 -14.55
CA GLY A 66 2.69 -0.12 -15.13
C GLY A 66 2.66 -1.28 -14.11
N SER A 67 2.59 -0.97 -12.81
CA SER A 67 2.47 -1.97 -11.75
C SER A 67 1.00 -2.35 -11.49
N SER A 68 0.73 -3.06 -10.40
CA SER A 68 -0.60 -3.51 -10.01
C SER A 68 -0.77 -3.62 -8.49
N ALA A 69 -2.02 -3.71 -8.04
CA ALA A 69 -2.38 -3.93 -6.65
C ALA A 69 -1.83 -5.26 -6.14
N GLU A 70 -1.91 -6.34 -6.93
CA GLU A 70 -1.36 -7.65 -6.57
C GLU A 70 0.16 -7.61 -6.39
N LYS A 71 0.88 -6.83 -7.21
CA LYS A 71 2.32 -6.63 -7.02
C LYS A 71 2.63 -5.90 -5.70
N VAL A 72 1.79 -4.95 -5.29
CA VAL A 72 1.90 -4.30 -3.97
C VAL A 72 1.63 -5.32 -2.86
N LEU A 73 0.53 -6.07 -2.96
CA LEU A 73 0.16 -7.10 -1.98
C LEU A 73 1.18 -8.24 -1.88
N GLY A 74 1.86 -8.58 -2.97
CA GLY A 74 2.91 -9.58 -3.04
C GLY A 74 4.29 -9.09 -2.61
N ASN A 75 4.49 -7.77 -2.47
CA ASN A 75 5.78 -7.20 -2.11
C ASN A 75 6.07 -7.39 -0.61
N ARG A 76 6.99 -8.32 -0.30
CA ARG A 76 7.38 -8.64 1.08
C ARG A 76 7.77 -7.41 1.92
N LYS A 77 8.55 -6.48 1.38
CA LYS A 77 9.02 -5.30 2.13
C LYS A 77 7.86 -4.38 2.50
N ILE A 78 6.90 -4.18 1.60
CA ILE A 78 5.70 -3.37 1.88
C ILE A 78 4.85 -4.07 2.94
N ARG A 79 4.62 -5.38 2.80
CA ARG A 79 3.85 -6.17 3.77
C ARG A 79 4.47 -6.12 5.16
N GLU A 80 5.78 -6.32 5.28
CA GLU A 80 6.50 -6.25 6.56
C GLU A 80 6.40 -4.86 7.18
N ALA A 81 6.58 -3.79 6.38
CA ALA A 81 6.50 -2.41 6.85
C ALA A 81 5.09 -2.01 7.31
N VAL A 82 4.04 -2.61 6.75
CA VAL A 82 2.64 -2.26 7.03
C VAL A 82 2.00 -3.25 8.02
N LEU A 83 1.86 -4.52 7.61
CA LEU A 83 1.21 -5.56 8.39
C LEU A 83 1.99 -5.89 9.67
N GLY A 84 3.33 -5.90 9.59
CA GLY A 84 4.21 -6.14 10.75
C GLY A 84 4.11 -5.05 11.83
N ARG A 85 3.53 -3.88 11.49
CA ARG A 85 3.25 -2.78 12.43
C ARG A 85 1.80 -2.73 12.89
N GLY A 86 0.98 -3.73 12.54
CA GLY A 86 -0.43 -3.81 12.93
C GLY A 86 -1.37 -2.92 12.11
N TYR A 87 -0.95 -2.48 10.90
CA TYR A 87 -1.83 -1.77 9.97
C TYR A 87 -2.34 -2.74 8.89
N ALA A 88 -3.55 -2.50 8.39
CA ALA A 88 -4.04 -3.14 7.18
C ALA A 88 -3.39 -2.51 5.94
N LEU A 89 -3.06 -3.33 4.94
CA LEU A 89 -2.56 -2.87 3.64
C LEU A 89 -3.71 -2.82 2.64
N LEU A 90 -4.07 -1.61 2.20
CA LEU A 90 -5.12 -1.36 1.20
C LEU A 90 -4.46 -0.89 -0.10
N ALA A 91 -4.51 -1.70 -1.15
CA ALA A 91 -3.82 -1.46 -2.41
C ALA A 91 -4.83 -1.24 -3.56
N PRO A 92 -5.19 0.01 -3.91
CA PRO A 92 -6.05 0.27 -5.05
C PRO A 92 -5.39 -0.16 -6.38
N GLN A 93 -6.22 -0.46 -7.38
CA GLN A 93 -5.77 -0.80 -8.73
C GLN A 93 -5.97 0.39 -9.69
N GLY A 94 -4.86 0.91 -10.21
CA GLY A 94 -4.86 1.91 -11.28
C GLY A 94 -5.39 1.35 -12.61
N LEU A 95 -5.85 2.21 -13.50
CA LEU A 95 -6.41 1.82 -14.81
C LEU A 95 -5.39 1.92 -15.93
N PRO A 96 -5.48 1.08 -16.98
CA PRO A 96 -4.66 1.24 -18.18
C PRO A 96 -4.88 2.62 -18.80
N GLY A 97 -3.78 3.30 -19.11
CA GLY A 97 -3.81 4.62 -19.75
C GLY A 97 -4.08 4.51 -21.25
N PRO A 98 -4.74 5.51 -21.87
CA PRO A 98 -5.15 5.45 -23.27
C PRO A 98 -3.96 5.40 -24.24
N GLU A 99 -2.82 6.00 -23.89
CA GLU A 99 -1.64 6.04 -24.79
C GLU A 99 -0.73 4.82 -24.64
N SER A 100 -0.46 4.38 -23.41
CA SER A 100 0.56 3.36 -23.15
C SER A 100 0.02 1.96 -22.84
N GLY A 101 -1.29 1.85 -22.54
CA GLY A 101 -1.88 0.64 -21.95
C GLY A 101 -1.42 0.32 -20.52
N ASN A 102 -0.42 1.05 -20.00
CA ASN A 102 0.10 0.83 -18.65
C ASN A 102 -0.87 1.35 -17.60
N ARG A 103 -0.98 0.62 -16.48
CA ARG A 103 -1.82 1.04 -15.36
C ARG A 103 -1.23 2.24 -14.63
N GLY A 104 -2.07 3.21 -14.28
CA GLY A 104 -1.66 4.43 -13.59
C GLY A 104 -2.85 5.17 -12.96
N TRP A 105 -2.65 6.45 -12.64
CA TRP A 105 -3.54 7.25 -11.79
C TRP A 105 -3.93 8.56 -12.45
N SER A 106 -5.22 8.87 -12.46
CA SER A 106 -5.67 10.16 -12.98
C SER A 106 -5.49 11.27 -11.95
N HIS A 107 -4.67 12.25 -12.27
CA HIS A 107 -4.49 13.48 -11.48
C HIS A 107 -4.08 14.64 -12.39
N GLN A 108 -4.06 15.86 -11.85
CA GLN A 108 -3.59 17.05 -12.58
C GLN A 108 -2.21 16.77 -13.21
N GLY A 109 -2.04 17.11 -14.49
CA GLY A 109 -0.80 16.91 -15.25
C GLY A 109 -0.54 15.47 -15.73
N SER A 110 -1.19 14.47 -15.17
CA SER A 110 -0.92 13.07 -15.52
C SER A 110 -1.44 12.71 -16.93
N PRO A 111 -0.82 11.71 -17.59
CA PRO A 111 -1.30 11.17 -18.87
C PRO A 111 -2.56 10.29 -18.71
N HIS A 112 -2.96 9.98 -17.48
CA HIS A 112 -4.21 9.28 -17.18
C HIS A 112 -5.31 10.29 -16.86
N ARG A 113 -6.44 10.21 -17.57
CA ARG A 113 -7.61 11.09 -17.38
C ARG A 113 -8.92 10.32 -17.46
N ASN A 114 -8.85 9.02 -17.18
CA ASN A 114 -9.91 8.07 -17.48
C ASN A 114 -10.72 7.64 -16.25
N ARG A 115 -10.46 8.20 -15.06
CA ARG A 115 -11.24 7.93 -13.85
C ARG A 115 -11.20 9.11 -12.88
N ASP A 116 -12.33 9.39 -12.23
CA ASP A 116 -12.36 10.19 -11.01
C ASP A 116 -11.76 9.36 -9.87
N GLU A 117 -10.46 9.58 -9.59
CA GLU A 117 -9.74 8.86 -8.55
C GLU A 117 -10.29 9.14 -7.14
N VAL A 118 -10.79 10.35 -6.87
CA VAL A 118 -11.37 10.69 -5.57
C VAL A 118 -12.65 9.90 -5.34
N ALA A 119 -13.56 9.85 -6.32
CA ALA A 119 -14.78 9.05 -6.22
C ALA A 119 -14.49 7.54 -6.11
N PHE A 120 -13.47 7.06 -6.83
CA PHE A 120 -13.01 5.67 -6.72
C PHE A 120 -12.43 5.34 -5.34
N LEU A 121 -11.55 6.18 -4.79
CA LEU A 121 -10.96 5.93 -3.48
C LEU A 121 -12.00 5.98 -2.36
N ARG A 122 -13.02 6.84 -2.50
CA ARG A 122 -14.19 6.82 -1.61
C ARG A 122 -14.94 5.49 -1.67
N SER A 123 -15.14 4.92 -2.85
CA SER A 123 -15.82 3.61 -2.96
C SER A 123 -14.96 2.48 -2.42
N VAL A 124 -13.63 2.53 -2.61
CA VAL A 124 -12.68 1.57 -2.03
C VAL A 124 -12.72 1.60 -0.50
N VAL A 125 -12.55 2.76 0.12
CA VAL A 125 -12.56 2.87 1.59
C VAL A 125 -13.91 2.44 2.17
N ALA A 126 -15.02 2.86 1.55
CA ALA A 126 -16.35 2.48 2.00
C ALA A 126 -16.60 0.98 1.89
N ASP A 127 -16.14 0.33 0.82
CA ASP A 127 -16.28 -1.11 0.65
C ASP A 127 -15.36 -1.91 1.59
N ALA A 128 -14.11 -1.45 1.77
CA ALA A 128 -13.14 -2.09 2.65
C ALA A 128 -13.61 -2.08 4.12
N VAL A 129 -14.19 -0.97 4.59
CA VAL A 129 -14.74 -0.84 5.95
C VAL A 129 -15.98 -1.73 6.17
N ARG A 130 -16.73 -2.05 5.11
CA ARG A 130 -17.85 -3.02 5.22
C ARG A 130 -17.36 -4.47 5.32
N ARG A 131 -16.22 -4.79 4.73
CA ARG A 131 -15.68 -6.15 4.65
C ARG A 131 -14.78 -6.53 5.83
N ALA A 132 -14.15 -5.54 6.46
CA ALA A 132 -13.16 -5.74 7.50
C ALA A 132 -13.26 -4.66 8.59
N PRO A 133 -12.77 -4.93 9.81
CA PRO A 133 -12.89 -4.01 10.93
C PRO A 133 -11.84 -2.87 10.83
N LEU A 134 -11.93 -2.07 9.77
CA LEU A 134 -11.01 -0.97 9.52
C LEU A 134 -11.46 0.30 10.26
N ASP A 135 -10.49 1.08 10.71
CA ASP A 135 -10.68 2.42 11.22
C ASP A 135 -10.58 3.44 10.08
N ARG A 136 -11.73 3.99 9.67
CA ARG A 136 -11.82 4.98 8.59
C ARG A 136 -11.12 6.30 8.89
N ASP A 137 -10.87 6.61 10.16
CA ASP A 137 -10.24 7.86 10.62
C ASP A 137 -8.73 7.69 10.83
N ARG A 138 -8.21 6.47 10.69
CA ARG A 138 -6.77 6.13 10.80
C ARG A 138 -6.20 5.62 9.48
N ILE A 139 -6.43 6.35 8.40
CA ILE A 139 -5.88 6.04 7.07
C ILE A 139 -4.62 6.88 6.82
N LEU A 140 -3.49 6.20 6.66
CA LEU A 140 -2.23 6.76 6.17
C LEU A 140 -2.13 6.49 4.66
N VAL A 141 -1.64 7.45 3.90
CA VAL A 141 -1.57 7.35 2.43
C VAL A 141 -0.11 7.33 2.00
N SER A 142 0.28 6.34 1.21
CA SER A 142 1.63 6.20 0.68
C SER A 142 1.60 5.63 -0.74
N GLY A 143 2.73 5.66 -1.43
CA GLY A 143 2.82 5.19 -2.80
C GLY A 143 4.17 5.51 -3.42
N PHE A 144 4.50 4.81 -4.51
CA PHE A 144 5.79 4.92 -5.18
C PHE A 144 5.68 5.52 -6.59
N SER A 145 6.58 6.43 -6.97
CA SER A 145 6.65 7.01 -8.32
C SER A 145 5.35 7.70 -8.72
N ALA A 146 4.69 7.29 -9.81
CA ALA A 146 3.35 7.77 -10.17
C ALA A 146 2.32 7.63 -9.02
N GLY A 147 2.45 6.59 -8.18
CA GLY A 147 1.65 6.45 -6.96
C GLY A 147 2.04 7.45 -5.87
N GLY A 148 3.31 7.84 -5.77
CA GLY A 148 3.76 8.93 -4.90
C GLY A 148 3.23 10.29 -5.34
N SER A 149 3.13 10.53 -6.66
CA SER A 149 2.48 11.72 -7.22
C SER A 149 0.98 11.76 -6.88
N MET A 150 0.30 10.60 -6.90
CA MET A 150 -1.08 10.50 -6.45
C MET A 150 -1.24 10.85 -4.96
N VAL A 151 -0.26 10.48 -4.11
CA VAL A 151 -0.26 10.86 -2.69
C VAL A 151 -0.15 12.38 -2.53
N TRP A 152 0.70 13.05 -3.30
CA TRP A 152 0.76 14.52 -3.35
C TRP A 152 -0.56 15.15 -3.81
N HIS A 153 -1.18 14.59 -4.86
CA HIS A 153 -2.48 15.05 -5.32
C HIS A 153 -3.56 14.97 -4.21
N LEU A 154 -3.66 13.85 -3.50
CA LEU A 154 -4.60 13.72 -2.38
C LEU A 154 -4.26 14.66 -1.22
N ALA A 155 -2.98 14.88 -0.93
CA ALA A 155 -2.55 15.81 0.11
C ALA A 155 -2.96 17.26 -0.18
N CYS A 156 -3.08 17.65 -1.45
CA CYS A 156 -3.54 18.98 -1.84
C CYS A 156 -5.07 19.06 -1.95
N TYR A 157 -5.70 18.10 -2.63
CA TYR A 157 -7.08 18.23 -3.09
C TYR A 157 -8.11 17.37 -2.34
N ASP A 158 -7.71 16.36 -1.56
CA ASP A 158 -8.63 15.48 -0.82
C ASP A 158 -8.14 15.16 0.60
N ARG A 159 -7.46 16.13 1.22
CA ARG A 159 -6.69 15.92 2.45
C ARG A 159 -7.50 15.54 3.67
N ALA A 160 -8.74 16.03 3.77
CA ALA A 160 -9.59 15.91 4.95
C ALA A 160 -9.98 14.47 5.30
N ARG A 161 -9.80 13.52 4.36
CA ARG A 161 -10.11 12.11 4.56
C ARG A 161 -8.99 11.29 5.17
N TYR A 162 -7.78 11.85 5.21
CA TYR A 162 -6.58 11.08 5.49
C TYR A 162 -5.79 11.67 6.64
N ARG A 163 -5.20 10.78 7.42
CA ARG A 163 -4.57 11.13 8.69
C ARG A 163 -3.14 11.64 8.50
N ALA A 164 -2.40 11.10 7.52
CA ALA A 164 -1.08 11.58 7.11
C ALA A 164 -0.70 11.00 5.73
N PHE A 165 0.32 11.61 5.11
CA PHE A 165 0.80 11.30 3.77
C PHE A 165 2.30 10.97 3.80
N ALA A 166 2.69 9.94 3.04
CA ALA A 166 4.08 9.51 2.92
C ALA A 166 4.42 9.14 1.46
N PRO A 167 4.52 10.12 0.55
CA PRO A 167 4.90 9.87 -0.84
C PRO A 167 6.35 9.38 -0.93
N ILE A 168 6.60 8.42 -1.83
CA ILE A 168 7.94 7.90 -2.15
C ILE A 168 8.22 8.14 -3.64
N ALA A 169 9.33 8.80 -3.96
CA ALA A 169 9.78 8.99 -5.33
C ALA A 169 8.76 9.70 -6.26
N GLY A 170 7.93 10.61 -5.74
CA GLY A 170 6.85 11.25 -6.50
C GLY A 170 6.62 12.72 -6.15
N ALA A 171 6.08 13.50 -7.08
CA ALA A 171 5.93 14.95 -6.96
C ALA A 171 4.61 15.41 -7.61
N PHE A 172 4.30 16.70 -7.51
CA PHE A 172 3.30 17.31 -8.38
C PHE A 172 3.78 17.28 -9.84
N TRP A 173 2.81 17.27 -10.76
CA TRP A 173 3.02 17.39 -12.20
C TRP A 173 2.56 18.77 -12.64
N GLU A 174 3.03 19.24 -13.80
CA GLU A 174 2.61 20.52 -14.32
C GLU A 174 1.15 20.49 -14.84
N PRO A 175 0.37 21.56 -14.63
CA PRO A 175 0.72 22.75 -13.87
C PRO A 175 0.75 22.45 -12.36
N LEU A 176 1.77 23.01 -11.68
CA LEU A 176 1.87 22.94 -10.22
C LEU A 176 0.66 23.65 -9.59
N PRO A 177 0.13 23.15 -8.46
CA PRO A 177 -0.87 23.89 -7.69
C PRO A 177 -0.32 25.25 -7.26
N GLU A 178 -1.07 26.32 -7.50
CA GLU A 178 -0.75 27.66 -6.96
C GLU A 178 -0.89 27.67 -5.43
N ASP A 179 -1.89 26.96 -4.94
CA ASP A 179 -2.15 26.76 -3.52
C ASP A 179 -2.60 25.32 -3.24
N CYS A 180 -2.60 24.97 -1.96
CA CYS A 180 -3.43 23.91 -1.43
C CYS A 180 -4.29 24.54 -0.31
N GLU A 181 -5.26 25.39 -0.70
CA GLU A 181 -6.10 26.26 0.15
C GLU A 181 -6.60 25.59 1.44
N ALA A 182 -6.81 24.28 1.39
CA ALA A 182 -7.38 23.56 2.50
C ALA A 182 -6.50 23.58 3.77
N GLY A 183 -5.18 23.88 3.70
CA GLY A 183 -4.27 24.11 4.84
C GLY A 183 -3.10 23.09 4.99
N PRO A 184 -2.37 23.07 6.14
CA PRO A 184 -1.21 22.19 6.33
C PRO A 184 -1.59 20.73 6.62
N VAL A 185 -0.84 19.77 6.06
CA VAL A 185 -1.01 18.32 6.30
C VAL A 185 0.19 17.73 7.03
N ARG A 186 0.03 16.55 7.62
CA ARG A 186 1.16 15.77 8.14
C ARG A 186 1.75 14.95 7.00
N LEU A 187 2.97 15.29 6.60
CA LEU A 187 3.60 14.71 5.43
C LEU A 187 5.07 14.36 5.70
N LEU A 188 5.48 13.17 5.24
CA LEU A 188 6.87 12.74 5.18
C LEU A 188 7.19 12.31 3.75
N HIS A 189 7.94 13.13 3.01
CA HIS A 189 8.34 12.80 1.65
C HIS A 189 9.67 12.03 1.66
N LEU A 190 9.75 10.94 0.90
CA LEU A 190 10.96 10.13 0.73
C LEU A 190 11.43 10.19 -0.72
N GLN A 191 12.65 10.67 -0.92
CA GLN A 191 13.26 10.82 -2.24
C GLN A 191 14.71 10.34 -2.22
N GLY A 192 15.17 9.72 -3.30
CA GLY A 192 16.58 9.39 -3.49
C GLY A 192 17.29 10.53 -4.22
N PHE A 193 18.45 10.97 -3.73
CA PHE A 193 19.28 11.96 -4.42
C PHE A 193 19.79 11.52 -5.80
N ALA A 194 19.80 10.22 -6.07
CA ALA A 194 20.20 9.66 -7.37
C ALA A 194 19.01 9.32 -8.28
N ASP A 195 17.78 9.74 -7.93
CA ASP A 195 16.60 9.52 -8.76
C ASP A 195 16.69 10.38 -10.03
N ARG A 196 16.77 9.72 -11.20
CA ARG A 196 16.83 10.36 -12.52
C ARG A 196 15.47 10.38 -13.22
N VAL A 197 14.43 9.81 -12.60
CA VAL A 197 13.06 9.78 -13.10
C VAL A 197 12.24 10.89 -12.46
N VAL A 198 12.34 11.09 -11.15
CA VAL A 198 11.74 12.22 -10.43
C VAL A 198 12.83 12.85 -9.54
N PRO A 199 13.72 13.69 -10.08
CA PRO A 199 14.80 14.28 -9.30
C PRO A 199 14.27 15.19 -8.20
N ILE A 200 14.99 15.27 -7.08
CA ILE A 200 14.59 16.12 -5.95
C ILE A 200 14.70 17.61 -6.28
N GLU A 201 15.64 17.96 -7.17
CA GLU A 201 15.84 19.30 -7.72
C GLU A 201 14.77 19.67 -8.75
N GLY A 202 13.90 18.72 -9.12
CA GLY A 202 12.82 18.88 -10.08
C GLY A 202 13.08 18.27 -11.45
N ARG A 203 12.08 18.41 -12.29
CA ARG A 203 11.91 17.97 -13.69
C ARG A 203 12.80 16.83 -14.21
N ALA A 204 12.36 15.61 -13.95
CA ALA A 204 12.02 14.65 -15.00
C ALA A 204 10.56 14.24 -14.72
N ILE A 205 9.72 13.97 -15.73
CA ILE A 205 9.72 12.80 -16.63
C ILE A 205 9.41 13.18 -18.11
N GLY A 206 10.40 13.13 -19.01
CA GLY A 206 10.20 13.16 -20.47
C GLY A 206 9.78 14.50 -21.11
N ASP A 207 9.85 14.60 -22.44
CA ASP A 207 9.65 15.88 -23.17
C ASP A 207 8.20 16.39 -23.14
N ARG A 208 7.23 15.46 -23.10
CA ARG A 208 5.80 15.73 -23.29
C ARG A 208 4.98 15.80 -21.99
N TRP A 209 5.45 15.17 -20.91
CA TRP A 209 4.70 15.05 -19.67
C TRP A 209 5.49 15.66 -18.52
N GLN A 210 5.30 16.96 -18.30
CA GLN A 210 6.11 17.74 -17.38
C GLN A 210 5.44 17.83 -16.00
#